data_AF-A0A2N9NHS8-F1
#
_entry.id   AF-A0A2N9NHS8-F1
#
_cell.length_a   1.000
_cell.length_b   1.000
_cell.length_c   1.000
_cell.angle_alpha   90.00
_cell.angle_beta   90.00
_cell.angle_gamma   90.00
#
_symmetry.space_group_name_H-M   'P 1'
#
loop_
_entity.id
_entity.type
_entity.pdbx_description
1 polymer ?
#
loop_
_entity_poly.entity_id
_entity_poly.type
_entity_poly.pdbx_seq_one_letter_code
_entity_poly.pdbx_strand_id
1 'polypeptide(L)'
;MKPINKQELYDHLAGFLKTRGIELREGSYAKSIQTGCSLLTDTINLGQQGLERAKTEVDKRLDQMRQIIHEKTAPKSAAASSAGPAPGPAPEPARKPTRKARSKSKSAKKRS
;
A
#
# COMPACT_ATOMS: atom_id res chain seq x y z
N MET A 1 4.53 8.31 -11.12
CA MET A 1 4.93 9.01 -12.37
C MET A 1 6.37 8.66 -12.76
N LYS A 2 6.76 8.81 -14.04
CA LYS A 2 8.15 8.62 -14.49
C LYS A 2 8.95 9.92 -14.26
N PRO A 3 10.14 9.86 -13.63
CA PRO A 3 10.99 11.03 -13.44
C PRO A 3 11.57 11.51 -14.78
N ILE A 4 11.79 12.80 -14.89
CA ILE A 4 12.41 13.45 -16.05
C ILE A 4 13.94 13.33 -15.92
N ASN A 5 14.62 13.02 -17.03
CA ASN A 5 16.07 13.00 -17.09
C ASN A 5 16.65 14.41 -17.27
N LYS A 6 17.78 14.69 -16.61
CA LYS A 6 18.41 16.02 -16.61
C LYS A 6 18.90 16.46 -17.99
N GLN A 7 19.45 15.53 -18.76
CA GLN A 7 19.91 15.77 -20.13
C GLN A 7 18.76 15.91 -21.12
N GLU A 8 17.67 15.17 -20.92
CA GLU A 8 16.52 15.15 -21.84
C GLU A 8 15.89 16.54 -21.98
N LEU A 9 15.72 17.27 -20.88
CA LEU A 9 15.19 18.63 -20.92
C LEU A 9 16.09 19.58 -21.72
N TYR A 10 17.40 19.45 -21.55
CA TYR A 10 18.39 20.26 -22.27
C TYR A 10 18.40 19.91 -23.76
N ASP A 11 18.36 18.64 -24.12
CA ASP A 11 18.38 18.18 -25.51
C ASP A 11 17.11 18.62 -26.27
N HIS A 12 15.95 18.54 -25.60
CA HIS A 12 14.68 19.02 -26.15
C HIS A 12 14.72 20.53 -26.37
N LEU A 13 15.26 21.29 -25.41
CA LEU A 13 15.40 22.74 -25.52
C LEU A 13 16.41 23.11 -26.62
N ALA A 14 17.54 22.44 -26.69
CA ALA A 14 18.55 22.66 -27.72
C ALA A 14 18.00 22.33 -29.12
N GLY A 15 17.25 21.23 -29.24
CA GLY A 15 16.55 20.87 -30.48
C GLY A 15 15.53 21.94 -30.89
N PHE A 16 14.69 22.39 -29.95
CA PHE A 16 13.72 23.46 -30.20
C PHE A 16 14.40 24.76 -30.65
N LEU A 17 15.46 25.18 -29.97
CA LEU A 17 16.21 26.39 -30.34
C LEU A 17 16.83 26.27 -31.73
N LYS A 18 17.37 25.09 -32.10
CA LYS A 18 17.88 24.84 -33.46
C LYS A 18 16.79 25.03 -34.52
N THR A 19 15.55 24.57 -34.26
CA THR A 19 14.43 24.81 -35.21
C THR A 19 14.08 26.28 -35.39
N ARG A 20 14.47 27.14 -34.44
CA ARG A 20 14.31 28.59 -34.49
C ARG A 20 15.53 29.32 -35.02
N GLY A 21 16.54 28.60 -35.50
CA GLY A 21 17.79 29.17 -36.01
C GLY A 21 18.79 29.56 -34.91
N ILE A 22 18.57 29.14 -33.66
CA ILE A 22 19.47 29.41 -32.53
C ILE A 22 20.27 28.16 -32.23
N GLU A 23 21.57 28.18 -32.51
CA GLU A 23 22.49 27.11 -32.14
C GLU A 23 23.12 27.38 -30.77
N LEU A 24 22.84 26.52 -29.79
CA LEU A 24 23.61 26.47 -28.56
C LEU A 24 24.96 25.81 -28.83
N ARG A 25 25.98 26.65 -29.05
CA ARG A 25 27.37 26.19 -29.15
C ARG A 25 27.98 26.02 -27.77
N GLU A 26 28.95 25.11 -27.66
CA GLU A 26 29.68 24.89 -26.42
C GLU A 26 30.31 26.20 -25.93
N GLY A 27 30.01 26.56 -24.68
CA GLY A 27 30.41 27.82 -24.08
C GLY A 27 29.81 28.00 -22.70
N SER A 28 30.18 29.09 -22.02
CA SER A 28 29.64 29.43 -20.69
C SER A 28 28.10 29.55 -20.69
N TYR A 29 27.53 30.06 -21.78
CA TYR A 29 26.09 30.22 -21.96
C TYR A 29 25.34 28.88 -22.11
N ALA A 30 25.87 27.94 -22.90
CA ALA A 30 25.28 26.61 -23.00
C ALA A 30 25.35 25.85 -21.66
N LYS A 31 26.46 25.98 -20.92
CA LYS A 31 26.62 25.41 -19.57
C LYS A 31 25.63 26.00 -18.57
N SER A 32 25.38 27.31 -18.59
CA SER A 32 24.41 27.92 -17.69
C SER A 32 22.99 27.46 -17.99
N ILE A 33 22.61 27.33 -19.27
CA ILE A 33 21.32 26.76 -19.67
C ILE A 33 21.19 25.30 -19.24
N GLN A 34 22.23 24.49 -19.44
CA GLN A 34 22.23 23.09 -18.99
C GLN A 34 22.05 22.98 -17.47
N THR A 35 22.71 23.85 -16.71
CA THR A 35 22.58 23.90 -15.24
C THR A 35 21.16 24.30 -14.84
N GLY A 36 20.58 25.30 -15.51
CA GLY A 36 19.18 25.69 -15.30
C GLY A 36 18.21 24.56 -15.62
N CYS A 37 18.42 23.83 -16.71
CA CYS A 37 17.63 22.66 -17.09
C CYS A 37 17.72 21.55 -16.04
N SER A 38 18.92 21.30 -15.48
CA SER A 38 19.09 20.35 -14.38
C SER A 38 18.31 20.75 -13.14
N LEU A 39 18.38 22.03 -12.74
CA LEU A 39 17.66 22.52 -11.55
C LEU A 39 16.14 22.43 -11.72
N LEU A 40 15.63 22.80 -12.90
CA LEU A 40 14.22 22.67 -13.23
C LEU A 40 13.78 21.20 -13.20
N THR A 41 14.58 20.30 -13.75
CA THR A 41 14.31 18.86 -13.73
C THR A 41 14.21 18.33 -12.31
N ASP A 42 15.16 18.69 -11.44
CA ASP A 42 15.13 18.29 -10.03
C ASP A 42 13.89 18.82 -9.31
N THR A 43 13.51 20.07 -9.59
CA THR A 43 12.32 20.71 -9.01
C THR A 43 11.03 20.03 -9.46
N ILE A 44 10.92 19.71 -10.75
CA ILE A 44 9.74 19.01 -11.30
C ILE A 44 9.64 17.61 -10.72
N ASN A 45 10.76 16.87 -10.64
CA ASN A 45 10.80 15.54 -10.07
C ASN A 45 10.41 15.56 -8.58
N LEU A 46 10.88 16.55 -7.82
CA LEU A 46 10.47 16.75 -6.43
C LEU A 46 8.96 17.06 -6.32
N GLY A 47 8.44 17.91 -7.20
CA GLY A 47 7.02 18.21 -7.28
C GLY A 47 6.16 16.98 -7.61
N GLN A 48 6.60 16.13 -8.54
CA GLN A 48 5.94 14.86 -8.84
C GLN A 48 5.91 13.94 -7.62
N GLN A 49 7.01 13.83 -6.88
CA GLN A 49 7.04 13.05 -5.63
C GLN A 49 6.08 13.62 -4.58
N GLY A 50 6.05 14.95 -4.43
CA GLY A 50 5.11 15.63 -3.53
C GLY A 50 3.66 15.35 -3.89
N LEU A 51 3.32 15.41 -5.19
CA LEU A 51 1.98 15.11 -5.69
C LEU A 51 1.58 13.65 -5.44
N GLU A 52 2.46 12.69 -5.68
CA GLU A 52 2.17 11.27 -5.42
C GLU A 52 1.93 11.00 -3.92
N ARG A 53 2.70 11.65 -3.04
CA ARG A 53 2.47 11.57 -1.58
C ARG A 53 1.13 12.17 -1.20
N ALA A 54 0.81 13.35 -1.71
CA ALA A 54 -0.46 14.02 -1.44
C ALA A 54 -1.65 13.17 -1.91
N LYS A 55 -1.57 12.57 -3.11
CA LYS A 55 -2.59 11.64 -3.62
C LYS A 55 -2.78 10.45 -2.67
N THR A 56 -1.68 9.83 -2.25
CA THR A 56 -1.73 8.68 -1.34
C THR A 56 -2.39 9.03 -0.01
N GLU A 57 -2.14 10.22 0.53
CA GLU A 57 -2.78 10.68 1.76
C GLU A 57 -4.26 10.98 1.57
N VAL A 58 -4.63 11.63 0.46
CA VAL A 58 -6.04 11.88 0.11
C VAL A 58 -6.81 10.58 -0.04
N ASP A 59 -6.25 9.60 -0.76
CA ASP A 59 -6.88 8.28 -0.94
C ASP A 59 -7.12 7.59 0.41
N LYS A 60 -6.12 7.61 1.31
CA LYS A 60 -6.28 7.08 2.67
C LYS A 60 -7.41 7.76 3.45
N ARG A 61 -7.54 9.09 3.34
CA ARG A 61 -8.62 9.85 3.99
C ARG A 61 -9.99 9.49 3.41
N LEU A 62 -10.06 9.31 2.09
CA LEU A 62 -11.29 8.87 1.42
C LEU A 62 -11.68 7.45 1.82
N ASP A 63 -10.72 6.54 1.95
CA ASP A 63 -10.97 5.17 2.43
C ASP A 63 -11.46 5.15 3.88
N GLN A 64 -10.86 5.97 4.75
CA GLN A 64 -11.34 6.15 6.13
C GLN A 64 -12.78 6.67 6.16
N MET A 65 -13.09 7.67 5.33
CA MET A 65 -14.46 8.19 5.23
C MET A 65 -15.43 7.11 4.72
N ARG A 66 -15.03 6.35 3.70
CA ARG A 66 -15.82 5.23 3.17
C ARG A 66 -16.07 4.16 4.24
N GLN A 67 -15.06 3.84 5.05
CA GLN A 67 -15.19 2.90 6.17
C GLN A 67 -16.18 3.40 7.22
N ILE A 68 -16.11 4.68 7.59
CA ILE A 68 -17.06 5.30 8.53
C ILE A 68 -18.48 5.26 7.95
N ILE A 69 -18.66 5.53 6.66
CA ILE A 69 -19.97 5.41 5.99
C ILE A 69 -20.43 3.96 6.03
N HIS A 70 -19.58 2.98 5.73
CA HIS A 70 -19.96 1.57 5.88
C HIS A 70 -20.36 1.23 7.32
N GLU A 71 -19.64 1.70 8.34
CA GLU A 71 -19.98 1.44 9.74
C GLU A 71 -21.28 2.14 10.19
N LYS A 72 -21.54 3.35 9.70
CA LYS A 72 -22.69 4.18 10.09
C LYS A 72 -23.93 3.95 9.23
N THR A 73 -23.75 3.46 8.01
CA THR A 73 -24.80 3.30 7.00
C THR A 73 -25.03 1.83 6.65
N ALA A 74 -24.20 0.89 7.16
CA ALA A 74 -24.58 -0.52 7.13
C ALA A 74 -25.91 -0.69 7.88
N PRO A 75 -26.90 -1.39 7.30
CA PRO A 75 -28.11 -1.73 8.01
C PRO A 75 -27.69 -2.50 9.26
N LYS A 76 -28.19 -2.08 10.43
CA LYS A 76 -28.00 -2.81 11.68
C LYS A 76 -28.31 -4.28 11.38
N SER A 77 -27.28 -5.12 11.46
CA SER A 77 -27.42 -6.55 11.17
C SER A 77 -28.60 -7.08 11.98
N ALA A 78 -29.70 -7.36 11.28
CA ALA A 78 -30.68 -8.25 11.81
C ALA A 78 -29.97 -9.61 11.87
N ALA A 79 -29.78 -10.11 13.09
CA ALA A 79 -29.36 -11.48 13.39
C ALA A 79 -27.91 -11.86 13.05
N ALA A 80 -26.99 -11.56 13.97
CA ALA A 80 -26.36 -12.70 14.63
C ALA A 80 -27.37 -13.21 15.66
N SER A 81 -28.26 -14.10 15.21
CA SER A 81 -29.10 -14.89 16.09
C SER A 81 -28.19 -15.76 16.95
N SER A 82 -27.78 -15.27 18.11
CA SER A 82 -27.58 -16.13 19.27
C SER A 82 -28.95 -16.53 19.83
N ALA A 83 -29.83 -17.05 18.97
CA ALA A 83 -30.85 -17.99 19.38
C ALA A 83 -30.16 -19.35 19.23
N GLY A 84 -29.62 -19.84 20.34
CA GLY A 84 -29.12 -21.22 20.38
C GLY A 84 -30.20 -22.16 19.84
N PRO A 85 -29.83 -23.26 19.16
CA PRO A 85 -30.81 -24.28 18.86
C PRO A 85 -31.41 -24.74 20.19
N ALA A 86 -32.74 -24.62 20.30
CA ALA A 86 -33.50 -25.20 21.40
C ALA A 86 -33.07 -26.67 21.56
N PRO A 87 -32.88 -27.18 22.79
CA PRO A 87 -32.48 -28.56 22.99
C PRO A 87 -33.62 -29.48 22.55
N GLY A 88 -33.50 -30.02 21.33
CA GLY A 88 -34.28 -31.18 20.89
C GLY A 88 -33.93 -32.41 21.73
N PRO A 89 -34.83 -33.39 21.81
CA PRO A 89 -34.75 -34.48 22.79
C PRO A 89 -33.47 -35.31 22.61
N ALA A 90 -32.87 -35.65 23.74
CA ALA A 90 -31.59 -36.35 23.86
C ALA A 90 -31.59 -37.71 23.13
N PRO A 91 -30.52 -38.06 22.40
CA PRO A 91 -30.30 -39.44 21.98
C PRO A 91 -29.68 -40.26 23.14
N GLU A 92 -30.24 -41.46 23.35
CA GLU A 92 -29.81 -42.46 24.32
C GLU A 92 -28.30 -42.80 24.25
N PRO A 93 -27.68 -43.16 25.39
CA PRO A 93 -26.26 -43.53 25.40
C PRO A 93 -26.05 -44.95 24.86
N ALA A 94 -25.46 -45.05 23.66
CA ALA A 94 -24.90 -46.31 23.17
C ALA A 94 -23.70 -46.73 24.02
N ARG A 95 -23.86 -47.86 24.72
CA ARG A 95 -22.88 -48.52 25.60
C ARG A 95 -21.56 -48.78 24.88
N LYS A 96 -20.44 -48.26 25.40
CA LYS A 96 -19.09 -48.68 25.00
C LYS A 96 -18.62 -49.88 25.83
N PRO A 97 -18.14 -50.98 25.22
CA PRO A 97 -17.58 -52.09 25.97
C PRO A 97 -16.20 -51.71 26.55
N THR A 98 -15.96 -52.22 27.75
CA THR A 98 -14.82 -51.96 28.62
C THR A 98 -13.63 -52.88 28.34
N ARG A 99 -12.46 -52.46 28.88
CA ARG A 99 -11.21 -53.20 29.19
C ARG A 99 -10.14 -53.14 28.07
N LYS A 100 -8.85 -52.94 28.37
CA LYS A 100 -8.08 -53.06 29.62
C LYS A 100 -6.76 -52.28 29.49
N ALA A 101 -6.24 -51.85 30.64
CA ALA A 101 -5.02 -51.08 30.85
C ALA A 101 -3.71 -51.79 30.46
N ARG A 102 -2.66 -51.00 30.13
CA ARG A 102 -1.32 -51.16 30.73
C ARG A 102 -0.42 -49.93 30.54
N SER A 103 0.33 -49.64 31.58
CA SER A 103 1.25 -48.53 31.84
C SER A 103 2.58 -48.58 31.06
N LYS A 104 3.22 -47.41 30.87
CA LYS A 104 4.57 -47.10 31.39
C LYS A 104 5.01 -45.65 31.15
N SER A 105 5.85 -45.20 32.06
CA SER A 105 6.36 -43.86 32.36
C SER A 105 7.47 -43.36 31.43
N LYS A 106 7.67 -42.03 31.34
CA LYS A 106 8.82 -41.30 31.93
C LYS A 106 8.90 -39.81 31.50
N SER A 107 8.70 -38.95 32.50
CA SER A 107 9.43 -37.71 32.84
C SER A 107 10.44 -37.04 31.87
N ALA A 108 10.20 -35.76 31.58
CA ALA A 108 11.18 -34.65 31.46
C ALA A 108 10.33 -33.35 31.44
N LYS A 109 10.62 -32.22 32.09
CA LYS A 109 11.88 -31.58 32.45
C LYS A 109 11.58 -30.46 33.47
N LYS A 110 12.37 -30.35 34.53
CA LYS A 110 12.37 -29.23 35.50
C LYS A 110 13.75 -28.55 35.43
N ARG A 111 13.78 -27.29 35.91
CA ARG A 111 14.93 -26.48 36.39
C ARG A 111 15.47 -25.50 35.34
N SER A 112 15.49 -24.17 35.52
CA SER A 112 15.63 -23.28 36.70
C SER A 112 16.83 -23.53 37.58
#